data_AF-A0A6J6ECT2-F1
#
_entry.id   AF-A0A6J6ECT2-F1
#
_cell.length_a   1.000
_cell.length_b   1.000
_cell.length_c   1.000
_cell.angle_alpha   90.00
_cell.angle_beta   90.00
_cell.angle_gamma   90.00
#
_symmetry.space_group_name_H-M   'P 1'
#
loop_
_entity.id
_entity.type
_entity.pdbx_description
1 polymer ?
#
loop_
_entity_poly.entity_id
_entity_poly.type
_entity_poly.pdbx_seq_one_letter_code
_entity_poly.pdbx_strand_id
1 'polypeptide(L)'
;MEINGNPISLRIIANDNLFDTSQSLKVEACQEITLQPGENLLRTAKGLDTGLDLDQLVLTTKTPFIAATYAPITVTSQERTRLTARIDIDAPRIVSFGQSINRGWKATLRTSHSTVDLGAPFVIQGYANGWLVPESGELILEWTPQRLVLGSLVLSLLCAAGLVVLALRRPRDGTPLNPKEHTLPGWLPSRLAVIATLGLVLAFAGILPAIVAGLFLFLPRRLSLYAIGALVAAIASIIIVQQTRYNYPATLDWPLRFADLTPLTWIAVALACINPLLRRN
;
A
#
# COMPACT_ATOMS: atom_id res chain seq x y z
N MET A 1 13.50 32.64 -29.84
CA MET A 1 14.13 31.55 -29.04
C MET A 1 15.59 31.50 -29.43
N GLU A 2 16.48 30.90 -28.64
CA GLU A 2 17.85 30.58 -29.06
C GLU A 2 18.18 29.11 -28.77
N ILE A 3 19.09 28.55 -29.58
CA ILE A 3 19.65 27.21 -29.41
C ILE A 3 21.16 27.33 -29.46
N ASN A 4 21.84 26.95 -28.37
CA ASN A 4 23.30 27.07 -28.23
C ASN A 4 23.80 28.50 -28.54
N GLY A 5 23.03 29.52 -28.14
CA GLY A 5 23.31 30.93 -28.41
C GLY A 5 22.93 31.43 -29.80
N ASN A 6 22.46 30.57 -30.71
CA ASN A 6 22.01 30.97 -32.03
C ASN A 6 20.51 31.31 -32.02
N PRO A 7 20.10 32.51 -32.47
CA PRO A 7 18.70 32.90 -32.48
C PRO A 7 17.90 32.08 -33.50
N ILE A 8 16.74 31.61 -33.06
CA ILE A 8 15.73 30.92 -33.87
C ILE A 8 14.46 31.77 -33.88
N SER A 9 14.07 32.18 -35.09
CA SER A 9 12.83 32.91 -35.35
C SER A 9 11.63 31.97 -35.27
N LEU A 10 10.59 32.42 -34.59
CA LEU A 10 9.32 31.72 -34.46
C LEU A 10 8.23 32.53 -35.18
N ARG A 11 7.25 31.84 -35.75
CA ARG A 11 6.02 32.44 -36.26
C ARG A 11 4.82 31.96 -35.46
N ILE A 12 3.87 32.86 -35.23
CA ILE A 12 2.60 32.55 -34.60
C ILE A 12 1.66 31.97 -35.66
N ILE A 13 1.07 30.81 -35.37
CA ILE A 13 0.01 30.21 -36.17
C ILE A 13 -1.31 30.65 -35.53
N ALA A 14 -1.91 31.69 -36.09
CA ALA A 14 -3.14 32.28 -35.59
C ALA A 14 -4.37 31.74 -36.32
N ASN A 15 -5.43 31.53 -35.55
CA ASN A 15 -6.79 31.37 -36.07
C ASN A 15 -7.51 32.75 -35.96
N ASP A 16 -8.79 32.84 -36.34
CA ASP A 16 -9.52 34.11 -36.48
C ASP A 16 -9.54 35.02 -35.23
N ASN A 17 -9.28 34.51 -34.01
CA ASN A 17 -9.25 35.29 -32.76
C ASN A 17 -7.91 35.22 -32.02
N LEU A 18 -6.90 35.98 -32.50
CA LEU A 18 -5.57 36.08 -31.89
C LEU A 18 -5.57 36.58 -30.43
N PHE A 19 -6.61 37.29 -30.00
CA PHE A 19 -6.71 37.94 -28.69
C PHE A 19 -7.59 37.20 -27.67
N ASP A 20 -8.05 35.98 -27.99
CA ASP A 20 -8.73 35.15 -27.01
C ASP A 20 -7.71 34.58 -26.01
N THR A 21 -7.59 35.25 -24.86
CA THR A 21 -6.66 34.86 -23.79
C THR A 21 -7.03 33.53 -23.12
N SER A 22 -8.17 32.91 -23.47
CA SER A 22 -8.53 31.59 -22.97
C SER A 22 -7.86 30.45 -23.75
N GLN A 23 -7.23 30.74 -24.89
CA GLN A 23 -6.60 29.73 -25.75
C GLN A 23 -5.09 29.95 -25.88
N SER A 24 -4.34 28.85 -25.89
CA SER A 24 -2.92 28.88 -26.18
C SER A 24 -2.68 29.22 -27.66
N LEU A 25 -1.81 30.20 -27.93
CA LEU A 25 -1.33 30.49 -29.27
C LEU A 25 -0.33 29.41 -29.71
N LYS A 26 -0.53 28.83 -30.88
CA LYS A 26 0.45 27.90 -31.47
C LYS A 26 1.58 28.69 -32.10
N VAL A 27 2.81 28.25 -31.89
CA VAL A 27 4.01 28.81 -32.51
C VAL A 27 4.82 27.70 -33.15
N GLU A 28 5.48 28.01 -34.26
CA GLU A 28 6.42 27.10 -34.90
C GLU A 28 7.70 27.82 -35.33
N ALA A 29 8.80 27.07 -35.45
CA ALA A 29 10.04 27.62 -35.97
C ALA A 29 9.89 27.96 -37.47
N CYS A 30 10.44 29.09 -37.89
CA CYS A 30 10.43 29.49 -39.30
C CYS A 30 11.34 28.63 -40.19
N GLN A 31 12.18 27.80 -39.59
CA GLN A 31 13.16 26.95 -40.26
C GLN A 31 13.26 25.58 -39.58
N GLU A 32 13.67 24.57 -40.34
CA GLU A 32 14.07 23.29 -39.76
C GLU A 32 15.32 23.48 -38.87
N ILE A 33 15.39 22.71 -37.79
CA ILE A 33 16.45 22.80 -36.78
C ILE A 33 17.16 21.46 -36.72
N THR A 34 18.48 21.48 -36.89
CA THR A 34 19.34 20.31 -36.67
C THR A 34 20.06 20.47 -35.34
N LEU A 35 19.84 19.53 -34.42
CA LEU A 35 20.55 19.48 -33.14
C LEU A 35 21.79 18.60 -33.28
N GLN A 36 22.90 19.04 -32.67
CA GLN A 36 24.10 18.23 -32.59
C GLN A 36 23.91 17.10 -31.56
N PRO A 37 24.55 15.94 -31.73
CA PRO A 37 24.57 14.92 -30.69
C PRO A 37 25.10 15.48 -29.37
N GLY A 38 24.47 15.11 -28.26
CA GLY A 38 24.85 15.56 -26.91
C GLY A 38 23.98 16.68 -26.36
N GLU A 39 24.55 17.46 -25.46
CA GLU A 39 23.84 18.54 -24.77
C GLU A 39 23.56 19.72 -25.72
N ASN A 40 22.31 20.16 -25.76
CA ASN A 40 21.89 21.36 -26.47
C ASN A 40 21.12 22.25 -25.50
N LEU A 41 21.50 23.52 -25.40
CA LEU A 41 20.82 24.50 -24.55
C LEU A 41 19.78 25.25 -25.37
N LEU A 42 18.52 25.13 -24.97
CA LEU A 42 17.42 25.93 -25.51
C LEU A 42 17.06 27.01 -24.50
N ARG A 43 16.97 28.26 -24.96
CA ARG A 43 16.53 29.38 -24.12
C ARG A 43 15.42 30.16 -24.81
N THR A 44 14.39 30.47 -24.03
CA THR A 44 13.26 31.28 -24.45
C THR A 44 13.41 32.68 -23.88
N ALA A 45 12.84 33.67 -24.56
CA ALA A 45 12.73 35.01 -23.99
C ALA A 45 11.69 34.98 -22.86
N LYS A 46 11.82 35.86 -21.86
CA LYS A 46 10.84 35.96 -20.79
C LYS A 46 9.53 36.52 -21.36
N GLY A 47 8.39 36.03 -20.87
CA GLY A 47 7.09 36.56 -21.28
C GLY A 47 6.93 38.06 -21.01
N LEU A 48 7.59 38.61 -19.98
CA LEU A 48 7.59 40.05 -19.70
C LEU A 48 8.26 40.88 -20.80
N ASP A 49 9.26 40.30 -21.49
CA ASP A 49 10.02 41.00 -22.52
C ASP A 49 9.32 40.91 -23.89
N THR A 50 8.51 39.88 -24.12
CA THR A 50 7.85 39.59 -25.41
C THR A 50 6.34 39.85 -25.42
N GLY A 51 5.72 39.96 -24.24
CA GLY A 51 4.26 39.92 -24.07
C GLY A 51 3.65 38.52 -24.25
N LEU A 52 4.47 37.48 -24.48
CA LEU A 52 4.05 36.10 -24.74
C LEU A 52 4.83 35.13 -23.86
N ASP A 53 4.14 34.44 -22.96
CA ASP A 53 4.75 33.41 -22.13
C ASP A 53 4.70 32.04 -22.84
N LEU A 54 5.84 31.35 -22.87
CA LEU A 54 5.93 30.04 -23.53
C LEU A 54 5.59 28.94 -22.53
N ASP A 55 4.38 28.40 -22.62
CA ASP A 55 3.87 27.34 -21.75
C ASP A 55 4.43 25.94 -22.10
N GLN A 56 4.51 25.63 -23.40
CA GLN A 56 4.93 24.31 -23.87
C GLN A 56 5.92 24.40 -25.04
N LEU A 57 7.02 23.64 -24.92
CA LEU A 57 7.97 23.41 -25.99
C LEU A 57 7.92 21.93 -26.41
N VAL A 58 7.55 21.67 -27.66
CA VAL A 58 7.52 20.32 -28.22
C VAL A 58 8.59 20.21 -29.30
N LEU A 59 9.55 19.32 -29.10
CA LEU A 59 10.54 18.94 -30.10
C LEU A 59 10.05 17.68 -30.79
N THR A 60 9.73 17.79 -32.08
CA THR A 60 9.30 16.66 -32.90
C THR A 60 10.25 16.45 -34.06
N THR A 61 10.33 15.23 -34.55
CA THR A 61 11.08 14.92 -35.77
C THR A 61 10.17 15.09 -36.97
N LYS A 62 10.77 15.20 -38.16
CA LYS A 62 10.03 15.31 -39.43
C LYS A 62 9.11 14.11 -39.70
N THR A 63 9.45 12.96 -39.13
CA THR A 63 8.63 11.76 -39.19
C THR A 63 7.69 11.76 -37.98
N PRO A 64 6.38 12.04 -38.16
CA PRO A 64 5.46 12.10 -37.04
C PRO A 64 5.39 10.74 -36.34
N PHE A 65 5.47 10.76 -35.01
CA PHE A 65 5.15 9.58 -34.22
C PHE A 65 3.64 9.32 -34.33
N ILE A 66 3.26 8.17 -34.90
CA ILE A 66 1.87 7.75 -34.93
C ILE A 66 1.53 7.21 -33.54
N ALA A 67 0.70 7.94 -32.80
CA ALA A 67 0.20 7.48 -31.52
C ALA A 67 -0.56 6.17 -31.69
N ALA A 68 -0.31 5.20 -30.81
CA ALA A 68 -1.03 3.94 -30.82
C ALA A 68 -2.52 4.17 -30.53
N THR A 69 -3.38 3.67 -31.41
CA THR A 69 -4.83 3.67 -31.18
C THR A 69 -5.21 2.54 -30.24
N TYR A 70 -6.06 2.84 -29.26
CA TYR A 70 -6.61 1.84 -28.36
C TYR A 70 -7.84 1.19 -28.99
N ALA A 71 -7.83 -0.14 -29.10
CA ALA A 71 -9.02 -0.91 -29.41
C ALA A 71 -9.75 -1.22 -28.09
N PRO A 72 -11.04 -0.87 -27.95
CA PRO A 72 -11.80 -1.29 -26.78
C PRO A 72 -11.95 -2.80 -26.78
N ILE A 73 -11.94 -3.37 -25.58
CA ILE A 73 -12.13 -4.80 -25.36
C ILE A 73 -13.54 -5.03 -24.81
N THR A 74 -14.22 -6.07 -25.31
CA THR A 74 -15.53 -6.47 -24.80
C THR A 74 -15.38 -7.16 -23.45
N VAL A 75 -15.83 -6.49 -22.39
CA VAL A 75 -15.92 -7.08 -21.04
C VAL A 75 -17.16 -7.97 -20.98
N THR A 76 -16.97 -9.23 -20.61
CA THR A 76 -18.06 -10.21 -20.49
C THR A 76 -18.64 -10.27 -19.08
N SER A 77 -17.83 -10.04 -18.05
CA SER A 77 -18.29 -9.98 -16.66
C SER A 77 -17.39 -9.08 -15.82
N GLN A 78 -17.98 -8.39 -14.84
CA GLN A 78 -17.25 -7.53 -13.92
C GLN A 78 -17.84 -7.62 -12.51
N GLU A 79 -16.98 -7.97 -11.57
CA GLU A 79 -17.23 -8.04 -10.15
C GLU A 79 -16.23 -7.12 -9.40
N ARG A 80 -16.32 -7.07 -8.06
CA ARG A 80 -15.42 -6.24 -7.24
C ARG A 80 -13.96 -6.71 -7.28
N THR A 81 -13.73 -8.01 -7.41
CA THR A 81 -12.41 -8.63 -7.33
C THR A 81 -12.07 -9.49 -8.56
N ARG A 82 -12.91 -9.45 -9.58
CA ARG A 82 -12.77 -10.25 -10.80
C ARG A 82 -13.31 -9.50 -12.00
N LEU A 83 -12.60 -9.55 -13.12
CA LEU A 83 -13.06 -9.05 -14.41
C LEU A 83 -12.73 -10.10 -15.46
N THR A 84 -13.70 -10.37 -16.33
CA THR A 84 -13.53 -11.27 -17.47
C THR A 84 -13.80 -10.51 -18.75
N ALA A 85 -12.94 -10.67 -19.73
CA ALA A 85 -13.03 -9.99 -21.01
C ALA A 85 -12.65 -10.92 -22.15
N ARG A 86 -13.27 -10.74 -23.32
CA ARG A 86 -12.93 -11.50 -24.51
C ARG A 86 -11.94 -10.71 -25.35
N ILE A 87 -10.78 -11.31 -25.61
CA ILE A 87 -9.71 -10.76 -26.44
C ILE A 87 -9.76 -11.41 -27.81
N ASP A 88 -9.81 -10.59 -28.85
CA ASP A 88 -9.69 -11.02 -30.23
C ASP A 88 -8.59 -10.20 -30.91
N ILE A 89 -7.45 -10.83 -31.16
CA ILE A 89 -6.23 -10.20 -31.68
C ILE A 89 -5.58 -11.08 -32.74
N ASP A 90 -4.98 -10.43 -33.73
CA ASP A 90 -4.27 -11.04 -34.86
C ASP A 90 -2.76 -11.21 -34.61
N ALA A 91 -2.22 -10.54 -33.59
CA ALA A 91 -0.82 -10.60 -33.18
C ALA A 91 -0.70 -10.15 -31.70
N PRO A 92 0.41 -10.46 -31.00
CA PRO A 92 0.58 -10.12 -29.60
C PRO A 92 0.30 -8.65 -29.30
N ARG A 93 -0.55 -8.37 -28.31
CA ARG A 93 -0.94 -7.01 -27.90
C ARG A 93 -0.77 -6.80 -26.41
N ILE A 94 -0.59 -5.55 -26.01
CA ILE A 94 -0.62 -5.17 -24.60
C ILE A 94 -2.05 -4.79 -24.23
N VAL A 95 -2.57 -5.41 -23.17
CA VAL A 95 -3.83 -5.00 -22.56
C VAL A 95 -3.55 -4.03 -21.43
N SER A 96 -4.26 -2.90 -21.44
CA SER A 96 -4.24 -1.91 -20.37
C SER A 96 -5.49 -2.07 -19.50
N PHE A 97 -5.28 -2.22 -18.20
CA PHE A 97 -6.34 -2.20 -17.21
C PHE A 97 -6.24 -0.90 -16.42
N GLY A 98 -7.20 0.01 -16.63
CA GLY A 98 -7.23 1.39 -16.13
C GLY A 98 -7.38 1.54 -14.61
N GLN A 99 -6.95 0.55 -13.82
CA GLN A 99 -6.72 0.65 -12.39
C GLN A 99 -5.24 0.93 -12.12
N SER A 100 -4.94 1.63 -11.03
CA SER A 100 -3.57 1.89 -10.59
C SER A 100 -2.76 0.60 -10.46
N ILE A 101 -1.49 0.67 -10.87
CA ILE A 101 -0.53 -0.44 -10.83
C ILE A 101 -0.52 -1.12 -9.46
N ASN A 102 -0.78 -2.42 -9.43
CA ASN A 102 -0.80 -3.17 -8.18
C ASN A 102 -0.52 -4.65 -8.41
N ARG A 103 0.46 -5.19 -7.67
CA ARG A 103 0.87 -6.61 -7.74
C ARG A 103 -0.19 -7.59 -7.22
N GLY A 104 -1.25 -7.11 -6.55
CA GLY A 104 -2.37 -7.94 -6.11
C GLY A 104 -3.27 -8.40 -7.26
N TRP A 105 -3.26 -7.70 -8.40
CA TRP A 105 -3.96 -8.13 -9.60
C TRP A 105 -3.16 -9.19 -10.35
N LYS A 106 -3.84 -10.28 -10.69
CA LYS A 106 -3.31 -11.37 -11.50
C LYS A 106 -4.10 -11.49 -12.79
N ALA A 107 -3.39 -11.67 -13.91
CA ALA A 107 -4.01 -11.87 -15.21
C ALA A 107 -3.77 -13.31 -15.70
N THR A 108 -4.81 -13.92 -16.21
CA THR A 108 -4.77 -15.28 -16.76
C THR A 108 -5.52 -15.30 -18.07
N LEU A 109 -4.92 -15.87 -19.11
CA LEU A 109 -5.53 -16.05 -20.41
C LEU A 109 -5.99 -17.50 -20.56
N ARG A 110 -7.27 -17.70 -20.83
CA ARG A 110 -7.83 -19.00 -21.17
C ARG A 110 -8.03 -19.06 -22.68
N THR A 111 -7.35 -20.00 -23.32
CA THR A 111 -7.46 -20.27 -24.76
C THR A 111 -8.16 -21.60 -24.98
N SER A 112 -8.36 -21.99 -26.23
CA SER A 112 -8.96 -23.28 -26.60
C SER A 112 -8.14 -24.48 -26.12
N HIS A 113 -6.84 -24.30 -25.89
CA HIS A 113 -5.89 -25.39 -25.62
C HIS A 113 -5.30 -25.35 -24.22
N SER A 114 -5.18 -24.17 -23.61
CA SER A 114 -4.50 -24.02 -22.33
C SER A 114 -5.03 -22.83 -21.53
N THR A 115 -4.61 -22.77 -20.27
CA THR A 115 -4.78 -21.60 -19.41
C THR A 115 -3.40 -21.14 -18.98
N VAL A 116 -3.04 -19.91 -19.31
CA VAL A 116 -1.69 -19.36 -19.11
C VAL A 116 -1.75 -18.17 -18.17
N ASP A 117 -0.86 -18.16 -17.18
CA ASP A 117 -0.61 -17.01 -16.33
C ASP A 117 0.23 -15.98 -17.09
N LEU A 118 -0.25 -14.74 -17.18
CA LEU A 118 0.44 -13.68 -17.91
C LEU A 118 1.54 -13.00 -17.07
N GLY A 119 1.72 -13.44 -15.82
CA GLY A 119 2.76 -12.95 -14.93
C GLY A 119 2.40 -11.63 -14.25
N ALA A 120 3.44 -10.95 -13.74
CA ALA A 120 3.28 -9.70 -13.02
C ALA A 120 2.92 -8.54 -13.97
N PRO A 121 2.05 -7.61 -13.53
CA PRO A 121 1.75 -6.43 -14.33
C PRO A 121 2.97 -5.52 -14.46
N PHE A 122 3.09 -4.85 -15.61
CA PHE A 122 3.98 -3.71 -15.82
C PHE A 122 3.18 -2.41 -15.95
N VAL A 123 3.85 -1.27 -15.81
CA VAL A 123 3.20 0.05 -15.92
C VAL A 123 2.93 0.38 -17.38
N ILE A 124 1.69 0.73 -17.69
CA ILE A 124 1.29 1.31 -18.98
C ILE A 124 0.58 2.64 -18.75
N GLN A 125 0.69 3.58 -19.69
CA GLN A 125 0.10 4.93 -19.59
C GLN A 125 0.51 5.70 -18.32
N GLY A 126 1.66 5.38 -17.73
CA GLY A 126 2.20 6.04 -16.54
C GLY A 126 1.53 5.67 -15.20
N TYR A 127 0.44 4.90 -15.19
CA TYR A 127 -0.24 4.51 -13.94
C TYR A 127 -0.91 3.14 -13.95
N ALA A 128 -1.30 2.63 -15.12
CA ALA A 128 -2.20 1.49 -15.24
C ALA A 128 -1.46 0.14 -15.19
N ASN A 129 -2.20 -0.93 -14.90
CA ASN A 129 -1.67 -2.29 -15.00
C ASN A 129 -1.65 -2.73 -16.48
N GLY A 130 -0.54 -3.30 -16.93
CA GLY A 130 -0.34 -3.81 -18.28
C GLY A 130 0.11 -5.27 -18.31
N TRP A 131 -0.39 -6.03 -19.28
CA TRP A 131 0.06 -7.39 -19.58
C TRP A 131 0.20 -7.60 -21.09
N LEU A 132 1.18 -8.41 -21.49
CA LEU A 132 1.31 -8.88 -22.87
C LEU A 132 0.39 -10.09 -23.05
N VAL A 133 -0.55 -9.98 -23.99
CA VAL A 133 -1.45 -11.05 -24.39
C VAL A 133 -0.95 -11.61 -25.74
N PRO A 134 -0.53 -12.88 -25.80
CA PRO A 134 0.10 -13.43 -27.00
C PRO A 134 -0.90 -13.81 -28.10
N GLU A 135 -2.14 -14.17 -27.76
CA GLU A 135 -3.16 -14.69 -28.68
C GLU A 135 -4.59 -14.40 -28.19
N SER A 136 -5.58 -14.65 -29.04
CA SER A 136 -7.01 -14.52 -28.70
C SER A 136 -7.44 -15.50 -27.60
N GLY A 137 -8.38 -15.07 -26.76
CA GLY A 137 -8.88 -15.90 -25.67
C GLY A 137 -9.73 -15.11 -24.68
N GLU A 138 -10.07 -15.77 -23.58
CA GLU A 138 -10.75 -15.15 -22.45
C GLU A 138 -9.73 -14.68 -21.41
N LEU A 139 -9.60 -13.37 -21.26
CA LEU A 139 -8.75 -12.74 -20.26
C LEU A 139 -9.51 -12.63 -18.94
N ILE A 140 -8.91 -13.14 -17.88
CA ILE A 140 -9.43 -13.11 -16.52
C ILE A 140 -8.46 -12.32 -15.66
N LEU A 141 -8.93 -11.22 -15.09
CA LEU A 141 -8.21 -10.42 -14.10
C LEU A 141 -8.80 -10.71 -12.72
N GLU A 142 -7.98 -11.10 -11.75
CA GLU A 142 -8.42 -11.44 -10.39
C GLU A 142 -7.59 -10.73 -9.33
N TRP A 143 -8.26 -10.17 -8.33
CA TRP A 143 -7.63 -9.59 -7.14
C TRP A 143 -7.37 -10.69 -6.10
N THR A 144 -6.10 -11.08 -5.96
CA THR A 144 -5.70 -12.21 -5.13
C THR A 144 -5.65 -11.97 -3.61
N PRO A 145 -5.34 -10.76 -3.09
CA PRO A 145 -5.23 -10.54 -1.64
C PRO A 145 -6.50 -10.82 -0.82
N GLN A 146 -7.69 -10.78 -1.45
CA GLN A 146 -8.97 -10.95 -0.76
C GLN A 146 -9.08 -12.30 -0.03
N ARG A 147 -8.45 -13.37 -0.54
CA ARG A 147 -8.57 -14.72 0.03
C ARG A 147 -7.91 -14.83 1.41
N LEU A 148 -6.77 -14.17 1.59
CA LEU A 148 -6.06 -14.16 2.88
C LEU A 148 -6.83 -13.36 3.93
N VAL A 149 -7.43 -12.23 3.53
CA VAL A 149 -8.24 -11.40 4.41
C VAL A 149 -9.46 -12.18 4.92
N LEU A 150 -10.17 -12.89 4.04
CA LEU A 150 -11.32 -13.69 4.44
C LEU A 150 -10.94 -14.79 5.44
N GLY A 151 -9.82 -15.50 5.20
CA GLY A 151 -9.30 -16.49 6.15
C GLY A 151 -8.98 -15.89 7.52
N SER A 152 -8.37 -14.71 7.56
CA SER A 152 -8.06 -14.01 8.82
C SER A 152 -9.32 -13.55 9.58
N LEU A 153 -10.36 -13.11 8.87
CA LEU A 153 -11.63 -12.71 9.46
C LEU A 153 -12.36 -13.91 10.07
N VAL A 154 -12.40 -15.05 9.37
CA VAL A 154 -12.99 -16.29 9.89
C VAL A 154 -12.24 -16.75 11.14
N LEU A 155 -10.91 -16.74 11.11
CA LEU A 155 -10.09 -17.11 12.28
C LEU A 155 -10.36 -16.19 13.47
N SER A 156 -10.42 -14.87 13.23
CA SER A 156 -10.71 -13.88 14.27
C SER A 156 -12.09 -14.10 14.89
N LEU A 157 -13.10 -14.40 14.07
CA LEU A 157 -14.45 -14.73 14.54
C LEU A 157 -14.47 -15.99 15.41
N LEU A 158 -13.76 -17.04 15.00
CA LEU A 158 -13.64 -18.28 15.77
C LEU A 158 -12.96 -18.05 17.12
N CYS A 159 -11.89 -17.25 17.16
CA CYS A 159 -11.22 -16.87 18.40
C CYS A 159 -12.16 -16.07 19.33
N ALA A 160 -12.86 -15.08 18.80
CA ALA A 160 -13.82 -14.28 19.57
C ALA A 160 -14.97 -15.14 20.13
N ALA A 161 -15.55 -16.02 19.31
CA ALA A 161 -16.58 -16.96 19.75
C ALA A 161 -16.06 -17.90 20.85
N GLY A 162 -14.83 -18.41 20.71
CA GLY A 162 -14.17 -19.21 21.75
C GLY A 162 -14.05 -18.48 23.08
N LEU A 163 -13.67 -17.20 23.05
CA LEU A 163 -13.61 -16.34 24.24
C LEU A 163 -14.99 -16.13 24.86
N VAL A 164 -16.03 -15.90 24.06
CA VAL A 164 -17.42 -15.77 24.54
C VAL A 164 -17.89 -17.07 25.19
N VAL A 165 -17.62 -18.22 24.58
CA VAL A 165 -17.96 -19.52 25.17
C VAL A 165 -17.25 -19.74 26.49
N LEU A 166 -15.96 -19.38 26.61
CA LEU A 166 -15.22 -19.46 27.86
C LEU A 166 -15.78 -18.50 28.92
N ALA A 167 -16.20 -17.29 28.54
CA ALA A 167 -16.79 -16.31 29.46
C ALA A 167 -18.20 -16.73 29.95
N LEU A 168 -18.99 -17.36 29.08
CA LEU A 168 -20.34 -17.84 29.40
C LEU A 168 -20.35 -19.18 30.12
N ARG A 169 -19.27 -19.96 30.05
CA ARG A 169 -19.11 -21.16 30.88
C ARG A 169 -19.04 -20.73 32.34
N ARG A 170 -20.11 -21.01 33.08
CA ARG A 170 -20.14 -20.82 34.53
C ARG A 170 -18.90 -21.47 35.15
N PRO A 171 -18.18 -20.79 36.05
CA PRO A 171 -17.16 -21.46 36.84
C PRO A 171 -17.82 -22.67 37.49
N ARG A 172 -17.28 -23.87 37.25
CA ARG A 172 -17.69 -25.07 38.00
C ARG A 172 -17.56 -24.71 39.47
N ASP A 173 -18.63 -24.95 40.24
CA ASP A 173 -18.72 -24.66 41.67
C ASP A 173 -17.39 -24.97 42.37
N GLY A 174 -16.64 -23.92 42.63
CA GLY A 174 -15.35 -24.00 43.27
C GLY A 174 -15.59 -24.06 44.76
N THR A 175 -15.18 -25.16 45.37
CA THR A 175 -14.83 -25.23 46.80
C THR A 175 -14.13 -23.92 47.21
N PRO A 176 -14.50 -23.28 48.34
CA PRO A 176 -13.95 -21.98 48.73
C PRO A 176 -12.42 -22.02 48.67
N LEU A 177 -11.86 -21.07 47.90
CA LEU A 177 -10.44 -21.03 47.57
C LEU A 177 -9.61 -20.87 48.84
N ASN A 178 -8.86 -21.90 49.22
CA ASN A 178 -7.78 -21.77 50.20
C ASN A 178 -6.68 -20.88 49.60
N PRO A 179 -6.36 -19.71 50.17
CA PRO A 179 -5.46 -18.72 49.55
C PRO A 179 -4.02 -19.20 49.31
N LYS A 180 -3.67 -20.41 49.80
CA LYS A 180 -2.30 -20.94 49.76
C LYS A 180 -1.95 -21.79 48.54
N GLU A 181 -2.91 -22.21 47.70
CA GLU A 181 -2.61 -23.10 46.57
C GLU A 181 -3.36 -22.69 45.30
N HIS A 182 -2.73 -21.83 44.49
CA HIS A 182 -3.10 -21.63 43.10
C HIS A 182 -1.90 -21.92 42.21
N THR A 183 -1.58 -23.19 42.05
CA THR A 183 -0.91 -23.70 40.85
C THR A 183 -1.93 -23.71 39.71
N LEU A 184 -1.52 -23.21 38.55
CA LEU A 184 -2.32 -23.20 37.32
C LEU A 184 -2.87 -24.61 37.01
N PRO A 185 -4.06 -24.74 36.41
CA PRO A 185 -4.67 -26.03 36.11
C PRO A 185 -3.76 -26.90 35.22
N GLY A 186 -3.52 -28.15 35.64
CA GLY A 186 -2.48 -29.04 35.11
C GLY A 186 -2.63 -29.58 33.69
N TRP A 187 -3.53 -29.03 32.86
CA TRP A 187 -3.73 -29.47 31.47
C TRP A 187 -3.02 -28.58 30.43
N LEU A 188 -2.57 -27.37 30.80
CA LEU A 188 -1.53 -26.65 30.04
C LEU A 188 -0.29 -26.51 30.92
N PRO A 189 0.86 -27.11 30.57
CA PRO A 189 2.11 -26.78 31.25
C PRO A 189 2.35 -25.28 31.07
N SER A 190 2.58 -24.55 32.16
CA SER A 190 2.82 -23.09 32.17
C SER A 190 3.84 -22.63 31.12
N ARG A 191 4.77 -23.53 30.75
CA ARG A 191 5.76 -23.34 29.67
C ARG A 191 5.12 -23.19 28.28
N LEU A 192 4.09 -23.94 27.92
CA LEU A 192 3.41 -23.82 26.62
C LEU A 192 2.66 -22.50 26.48
N ALA A 193 2.04 -21.99 27.55
CA ALA A 193 1.40 -20.67 27.55
C ALA A 193 2.42 -19.54 27.38
N VAL A 194 3.58 -19.64 28.05
CA VAL A 194 4.70 -18.70 27.86
C VAL A 194 5.24 -18.76 26.42
N ILE A 195 5.49 -19.96 25.88
CA ILE A 195 5.99 -20.15 24.51
C ILE A 195 4.98 -19.60 23.48
N ALA A 196 3.69 -19.86 23.64
CA ALA A 196 2.66 -19.34 22.75
C ALA A 196 2.58 -17.80 22.81
N THR A 197 2.69 -17.23 24.00
CA THR A 197 2.65 -15.77 24.18
C THR A 197 3.88 -15.10 23.58
N LEU A 198 5.08 -15.63 23.85
CA LEU A 198 6.32 -15.13 23.26
C LEU A 198 6.36 -15.33 21.74
N GLY A 199 5.83 -16.46 21.24
CA GLY A 199 5.71 -16.75 19.81
C GLY A 199 4.76 -15.78 19.10
N LEU A 200 3.64 -15.42 19.73
CA LEU A 200 2.71 -14.41 19.22
C LEU A 200 3.38 -13.03 19.15
N VAL A 201 4.10 -12.64 20.20
CA VAL A 201 4.83 -11.37 20.24
C VAL A 201 5.96 -11.35 19.19
N LEU A 202 6.67 -12.46 19.03
CA LEU A 202 7.70 -12.58 17.99
C LEU A 202 7.11 -12.45 16.58
N ALA A 203 5.97 -13.10 16.32
CA ALA A 203 5.33 -13.10 15.01
C ALA A 203 4.76 -11.72 14.61
N PHE A 204 4.23 -10.96 15.58
CA PHE A 204 3.56 -9.68 15.31
C PHE A 204 4.42 -8.43 15.59
N ALA A 205 5.38 -8.53 16.51
CA ALA A 205 6.17 -7.38 16.97
C ALA A 205 7.69 -7.55 16.75
N GLY A 206 8.15 -8.74 16.36
CA GLY A 206 9.55 -9.04 16.08
C GLY A 206 10.36 -9.44 17.31
N ILE A 207 11.67 -9.64 17.08
CA ILE A 207 12.59 -10.31 18.01
C ILE A 207 12.80 -9.48 19.30
N LEU A 208 12.98 -8.16 19.17
CA LEU A 208 13.28 -7.29 20.31
C LEU A 208 12.16 -7.26 21.37
N PRO A 209 10.88 -7.02 21.02
CA PRO A 209 9.76 -7.13 21.96
C PRO A 209 9.64 -8.50 22.63
N ALA A 210 9.89 -9.59 21.91
CA ALA A 210 9.82 -10.95 22.45
C ALA A 210 10.92 -11.19 23.50
N ILE A 211 12.15 -10.72 23.27
CA ILE A 211 13.25 -10.80 24.24
C ILE A 211 12.91 -10.00 25.50
N VAL A 212 12.45 -8.75 25.34
CA VAL A 212 12.07 -7.90 26.47
C VAL A 212 10.96 -8.56 27.28
N ALA A 213 9.89 -9.03 26.64
CA ALA A 213 8.82 -9.77 27.33
C ALA A 213 9.34 -11.02 28.07
N GLY A 214 10.31 -11.74 27.50
CA GLY A 214 10.97 -12.88 28.12
C GLY A 214 11.78 -12.53 29.37
N LEU A 215 12.50 -11.41 29.38
CA LEU A 215 13.26 -10.93 30.54
C LEU A 215 12.34 -10.56 31.72
N PHE A 216 11.14 -10.06 31.43
CA PHE A 216 10.15 -9.71 32.45
C PHE A 216 9.51 -10.92 33.14
N LEU A 217 9.69 -12.14 32.62
CA LEU A 217 9.30 -13.39 33.32
C LEU A 217 10.02 -13.56 34.67
N PHE A 218 11.18 -12.94 34.82
CA PHE A 218 12.01 -13.02 36.02
C PHE A 218 11.72 -11.91 37.05
N LEU A 219 10.85 -10.95 36.72
CA LEU A 219 10.47 -9.87 37.64
C LEU A 219 9.35 -10.32 38.59
N PRO A 220 9.33 -9.84 39.85
CA PRO A 220 8.20 -10.04 40.73
C PRO A 220 6.95 -9.35 40.16
N ARG A 221 5.80 -10.02 40.27
CA ARG A 221 4.51 -9.60 39.68
C ARG A 221 4.16 -8.12 39.93
N ARG A 222 4.44 -7.61 41.13
CA ARG A 222 4.20 -6.20 41.49
C ARG A 222 4.98 -5.22 40.60
N LEU A 223 6.23 -5.52 40.27
CA LEU A 223 7.05 -4.66 39.41
C LEU A 223 6.59 -4.73 37.94
N SER A 224 6.12 -5.89 37.49
CA SER A 224 5.52 -6.04 36.16
C SER A 224 4.26 -5.18 36.01
N LEU A 225 3.39 -5.14 37.03
CA LEU A 225 2.20 -4.27 37.03
C LEU A 225 2.56 -2.77 36.96
N TYR A 226 3.56 -2.33 37.73
CA TYR A 226 4.04 -0.95 37.66
C TYR A 226 4.67 -0.64 36.29
N ALA A 227 5.42 -1.58 35.72
CA ALA A 227 6.03 -1.42 34.40
C ALA A 227 4.98 -1.32 33.28
N ILE A 228 3.93 -2.14 33.32
CA ILE A 228 2.80 -2.05 32.37
C ILE A 228 2.14 -0.68 32.49
N GLY A 229 1.79 -0.25 33.71
CA GLY A 229 1.16 1.05 33.95
C GLY A 229 2.02 2.23 33.47
N ALA A 230 3.31 2.21 33.81
CA ALA A 230 4.27 3.24 33.40
C ALA A 230 4.44 3.28 31.87
N LEU A 231 4.54 2.13 31.22
CA LEU A 231 4.71 2.03 29.77
C LEU A 231 3.47 2.54 29.03
N VAL A 232 2.26 2.13 29.45
CA VAL A 232 1.00 2.61 28.87
C VAL A 232 0.84 4.12 29.07
N ALA A 233 1.15 4.63 30.27
CA ALA A 233 1.09 6.06 30.56
C ALA A 233 2.10 6.85 29.71
N ALA A 234 3.31 6.35 29.52
CA ALA A 234 4.32 6.97 28.68
C ALA A 234 3.89 7.02 27.21
N ILE A 235 3.38 5.91 26.66
CA ILE A 235 2.87 5.85 25.27
C ILE A 235 1.71 6.83 25.09
N ALA A 236 0.73 6.82 26.00
CA ALA A 236 -0.41 7.73 25.94
C ALA A 236 0.04 9.21 26.02
N SER A 237 1.00 9.51 26.89
CA SER A 237 1.56 10.87 27.01
C SER A 237 2.26 11.32 25.73
N ILE A 238 3.05 10.45 25.09
CA ILE A 238 3.71 10.76 23.82
C ILE A 238 2.66 11.02 22.73
N ILE A 239 1.63 10.19 22.63
CA ILE A 239 0.55 10.37 21.65
C ILE A 239 -0.15 11.72 21.88
N ILE A 240 -0.49 12.07 23.13
CA ILE A 240 -1.15 13.34 23.47
C ILE A 240 -0.23 14.53 23.12
N VAL A 241 1.05 14.47 23.46
CA VAL A 241 2.02 15.54 23.15
C VAL A 241 2.16 15.71 21.64
N GLN A 242 2.27 14.62 20.89
CA GLN A 242 2.36 14.70 19.43
C GLN A 242 1.05 15.20 18.80
N GLN A 243 -0.11 14.74 19.27
CA GLN A 243 -1.42 15.17 18.79
C GLN A 243 -1.63 16.66 19.02
N THR A 244 -1.25 17.18 20.19
CA THR A 244 -1.38 18.61 20.54
C THR A 244 -0.36 19.48 19.83
N ARG A 245 0.87 19.00 19.63
CA ARG A 245 1.93 19.75 18.96
C ARG A 245 1.76 19.83 17.44
N TYR A 246 1.33 18.73 16.82
CA TYR A 246 1.29 18.59 15.36
C TYR A 246 -0.12 18.62 14.78
N ASN A 247 -1.17 18.67 15.63
CA ASN A 247 -2.58 18.76 15.22
C ASN A 247 -2.94 17.75 14.12
N TYR A 248 -2.58 16.47 14.31
CA TYR A 248 -2.81 15.47 13.29
C TYR A 248 -4.31 15.32 13.00
N PRO A 249 -4.72 15.39 11.72
CA PRO A 249 -6.12 15.21 11.34
C PRO A 249 -6.55 13.76 11.58
N ALA A 250 -7.82 13.56 11.92
CA ALA A 250 -8.42 12.24 12.13
C ALA A 250 -8.73 11.55 10.78
N THR A 251 -7.70 11.22 10.01
CA THR A 251 -7.80 10.47 8.76
C THR A 251 -7.42 9.00 8.96
N LEU A 252 -7.68 8.17 7.95
CA LEU A 252 -7.31 6.74 7.98
C LEU A 252 -5.81 6.51 8.19
N ASP A 253 -4.97 7.49 7.85
CA ASP A 253 -3.51 7.41 8.00
C ASP A 253 -3.02 7.83 9.40
N TRP A 254 -3.92 8.28 10.28
CA TRP A 254 -3.56 8.71 11.63
C TRP A 254 -2.72 7.68 12.41
N PRO A 255 -3.03 6.36 12.38
CA PRO A 255 -2.20 5.37 13.07
C PRO A 255 -0.75 5.28 12.56
N LEU A 256 -0.51 5.57 11.27
CA LEU A 256 0.83 5.52 10.68
C LEU A 256 1.76 6.59 11.27
N ARG A 257 1.21 7.68 11.81
CA ARG A 257 2.00 8.73 12.50
C ARG A 257 2.62 8.24 13.80
N PHE A 258 2.13 7.14 14.35
CA PHE A 258 2.60 6.54 15.60
C PHE A 258 3.24 5.16 15.38
N ALA A 259 3.61 4.83 14.13
CA ALA A 259 4.17 3.53 13.78
C ALA A 259 5.38 3.16 14.65
N ASP A 260 6.21 4.14 15.03
CA ASP A 260 7.37 3.96 15.88
C ASP A 260 7.04 3.52 17.32
N LEU A 261 5.80 3.76 17.78
CA LEU A 261 5.32 3.33 19.10
C LEU A 261 4.74 1.91 19.09
N THR A 262 4.52 1.32 17.91
CA THR A 262 3.93 -0.01 17.74
C THR A 262 4.72 -1.12 18.47
N PRO A 263 6.06 -1.15 18.45
CA PRO A 263 6.80 -2.15 19.21
C PRO A 263 6.56 -2.03 20.73
N LEU A 264 6.43 -0.81 21.25
CA LEU A 264 6.22 -0.54 22.68
C LEU A 264 4.82 -0.96 23.14
N THR A 265 3.79 -0.73 22.31
CA THR A 265 2.43 -1.19 22.62
C THR A 265 2.35 -2.71 22.65
N TRP A 266 3.02 -3.41 21.73
CA TRP A 266 3.09 -4.88 21.76
C TRP A 266 3.86 -5.42 22.97
N ILE A 267 4.90 -4.72 23.45
CA ILE A 267 5.56 -5.09 24.73
C ILE A 267 4.57 -4.96 25.89
N ALA A 268 3.79 -3.88 25.96
CA ALA A 268 2.79 -3.72 27.02
C ALA A 268 1.74 -4.84 27.02
N VAL A 269 1.25 -5.22 25.82
CA VAL A 269 0.31 -6.34 25.65
C VAL A 269 0.94 -7.67 26.05
N ALA A 270 2.19 -7.93 25.64
CA ALA A 270 2.93 -9.13 26.02
C ALA A 270 3.04 -9.26 27.55
N LEU A 271 3.42 -8.17 28.22
CA LEU A 271 3.54 -8.11 29.67
C LEU A 271 2.19 -8.36 30.34
N ALA A 272 1.10 -7.77 29.85
CA ALA A 272 -0.24 -8.01 30.37
C ALA A 272 -0.65 -9.49 30.25
N CYS A 273 -0.34 -10.16 29.12
CA CYS A 273 -0.64 -11.57 28.90
C CYS A 273 0.24 -12.51 29.75
N ILE A 274 1.49 -12.13 30.02
CA ILE A 274 2.45 -12.91 30.82
C ILE A 274 2.22 -12.71 32.32
N ASN A 275 1.69 -11.57 32.74
CA ASN A 275 1.50 -11.21 34.16
C ASN A 275 0.75 -12.26 35.02
N PRO A 276 -0.28 -12.98 34.51
CA PRO A 276 -0.91 -14.09 35.22
C PRO A 276 0.03 -15.27 35.52
N LEU A 277 1.11 -15.43 34.75
CA LEU A 277 2.08 -16.54 34.82
C LEU A 277 3.27 -16.25 35.76
N LEU A 278 3.45 -15.00 36.19
CA LEU A 278 4.51 -14.61 37.13
C LEU A 278 4.23 -15.17 38.52
N ARG A 279 5.26 -15.70 39.19
CA ARG A 279 5.16 -16.20 40.57
C ARG A 279 4.69 -15.07 41.51
N ARG A 280 3.71 -15.37 42.36
CA ARG A 280 3.35 -14.51 43.50
C ARG A 280 4.49 -14.59 44.51
N ASN A 281 5.33 -13.56 44.58
CA ASN A 281 6.11 -13.25 45.78
C ASN A 281 5.29 -12.33 46.66
#